data_AF-A0A2V4D618-F1
#
_entry.id   AF-A0A2V4D618-F1
#
_cell.length_a   1.000
_cell.length_b   1.000
_cell.length_c   1.000
_cell.angle_alpha   90.00
_cell.angle_beta   90.00
_cell.angle_gamma   90.00
#
_symmetry.space_group_name_H-M   'P 1'
#
loop_
_entity.id
_entity.type
_entity.pdbx_description
1 polymer ?
#
loop_
_entity_poly.entity_id
_entity_poly.type
_entity_poly.pdbx_seq_one_letter_code
_entity_poly.pdbx_strand_id
1 'polypeptide(L)'
;MGGEAAEKIRVKMPNTKVNEMFAIADQILGGRRVNVVCADGKTRMARIPGKMRRRQYVREGDLIIVWPWDFQDAKADVKHRYNKTQALYLSRKGILPEIVDIFGMGASDEGSEDDDLFASPDEEESGQEPDDTADEASTEVGGETTSGDGNEDEGVGNDDEAADDDDDDDLDELFG
;
A
#
# COMPACT_ATOMS: atom_id res chain seq x y z
N MET A 1 -2.55 29.92 30.56
CA MET A 1 -3.12 29.58 29.24
C MET A 1 -1.98 29.33 28.28
N GLY A 2 -1.68 28.06 27.99
CA GLY A 2 -0.63 27.68 27.05
C GLY A 2 -1.13 27.91 25.63
N GLY A 3 -0.48 28.83 24.92
CA GLY A 3 -0.69 28.98 23.48
C GLY A 3 -0.13 27.75 22.78
N GLU A 4 -1.01 26.97 22.18
CA GLU A 4 -0.64 25.89 21.27
C GLU A 4 0.06 26.53 20.08
N ALA A 5 1.39 26.47 20.08
CA ALA A 5 2.19 26.92 18.97
C ALA A 5 1.83 26.02 17.79
N ALA A 6 1.03 26.53 16.87
CA ALA A 6 0.77 25.89 15.58
C ALA A 6 2.12 25.69 14.89
N GLU A 7 2.69 24.50 15.09
CA GLU A 7 4.01 24.15 14.62
C GLU A 7 4.00 24.32 13.11
N LYS A 8 4.88 25.18 12.59
CA LYS A 8 4.89 25.55 11.18
C LYS A 8 5.37 24.34 10.38
N ILE A 9 4.43 23.50 9.95
CA ILE A 9 4.73 22.25 9.25
C ILE A 9 5.43 22.59 7.93
N ARG A 10 6.75 22.36 7.88
CA ARG A 10 7.53 22.52 6.64
C ARG A 10 7.30 21.30 5.77
N VAL A 11 6.49 21.47 4.73
CA VAL A 11 6.21 20.43 3.75
C VAL A 11 7.07 20.65 2.50
N LYS A 12 7.66 19.57 1.97
CA LYS A 12 8.41 19.61 0.70
C LYS A 12 7.41 19.76 -0.44
N MET A 13 7.60 20.72 -1.34
CA MET A 13 6.80 20.83 -2.56
C MET A 13 7.46 20.09 -3.71
N PRO A 14 6.70 19.52 -4.66
CA PRO A 14 7.25 18.92 -5.87
C PRO A 14 7.86 20.02 -6.75
N ASN A 15 9.01 19.71 -7.36
CA ASN A 15 9.66 20.62 -8.28
C ASN A 15 9.18 20.40 -9.72
N THR A 16 8.48 21.39 -10.28
CA THR A 16 8.02 21.36 -11.68
C THR A 16 9.16 21.28 -12.70
N LYS A 17 10.37 21.75 -12.36
CA LYS A 17 11.55 21.72 -13.24
C LYS A 17 12.11 20.33 -13.52
N VAL A 18 11.86 19.38 -12.64
CA VAL A 18 12.31 17.97 -12.76
C VAL A 18 11.13 17.05 -12.99
N ASN A 19 10.00 17.59 -13.45
CA ASN A 19 8.79 16.84 -13.74
C ASN A 19 8.28 16.01 -12.53
N GLU A 20 8.55 16.46 -11.30
CA GLU A 20 8.01 15.83 -10.10
C GLU A 20 6.52 16.17 -9.95
N MET A 21 5.74 15.19 -9.54
CA MET A 21 4.30 15.35 -9.34
C MET A 21 3.82 14.62 -8.11
N PHE A 22 2.67 15.07 -7.60
CA PHE A 22 1.95 14.35 -6.57
C PHE A 22 1.35 13.07 -7.17
N ALA A 23 1.32 12.03 -6.35
CA ALA A 23 0.60 10.82 -6.66
C ALA A 23 0.10 10.16 -5.37
N ILE A 24 -0.91 9.31 -5.51
CA ILE A 24 -1.35 8.42 -4.45
C ILE A 24 -0.96 6.99 -4.81
N ALA A 25 -0.48 6.25 -3.81
CA ALA A 25 -0.28 4.82 -3.93
C ALA A 25 -1.65 4.13 -3.98
N ASP A 26 -1.95 3.45 -5.08
CA ASP A 26 -3.20 2.74 -5.29
C ASP A 26 -3.06 1.30 -4.75
N GLN A 27 -2.25 0.48 -5.43
CA GLN A 27 -2.06 -0.93 -5.08
C GLN A 27 -0.58 -1.33 -5.02
N ILE A 28 -0.20 -2.11 -4.02
CA ILE A 28 1.17 -2.65 -3.90
C ILE A 28 1.28 -3.96 -4.70
N LEU A 29 2.06 -3.95 -5.79
CA LEU A 29 2.30 -5.12 -6.64
C LEU A 29 3.35 -6.10 -6.08
N GLY A 30 4.07 -5.71 -5.02
CA GLY A 30 5.20 -6.48 -4.49
C GLY A 30 6.51 -6.20 -5.23
N GLY A 31 7.61 -6.83 -4.79
CA GLY A 31 8.91 -6.68 -5.47
C GLY A 31 9.46 -5.25 -5.57
N ARG A 32 9.07 -4.35 -4.64
CA ARG A 32 9.36 -2.89 -4.64
C ARG A 32 8.64 -2.08 -5.73
N ARG A 33 7.61 -2.64 -6.34
CA ARG A 33 6.76 -1.97 -7.32
C ARG A 33 5.42 -1.62 -6.67
N VAL A 34 4.89 -0.46 -7.02
CA VAL A 34 3.59 0.03 -6.54
C VAL A 34 2.89 0.73 -7.70
N ASN A 35 1.60 0.49 -7.87
CA ASN A 35 0.76 1.24 -8.79
C ASN A 35 0.40 2.57 -8.14
N VAL A 36 0.60 3.66 -8.88
CA VAL A 36 0.38 5.01 -8.38
C VAL A 36 -0.52 5.76 -9.35
N VAL A 37 -1.49 6.49 -8.81
CA VAL A 37 -2.31 7.43 -9.57
C VAL A 37 -1.67 8.81 -9.45
N CYS A 38 -1.18 9.32 -10.57
CA CYS A 38 -0.54 10.63 -10.62
C CYS A 38 -1.55 11.77 -10.63
N ALA A 39 -1.07 12.97 -10.31
CA ALA A 39 -1.79 14.23 -10.50
C ALA A 39 -2.34 14.41 -11.92
N ASP A 40 -1.70 13.80 -12.92
CA ASP A 40 -2.14 13.80 -14.31
C ASP A 40 -3.35 12.87 -14.58
N GLY A 41 -3.81 12.11 -13.58
CA GLY A 41 -4.85 11.09 -13.69
C GLY A 41 -4.42 9.78 -14.35
N LYS A 42 -3.13 9.66 -14.72
CA LYS A 42 -2.57 8.42 -15.26
C LYS A 42 -2.09 7.51 -14.14
N THR A 43 -2.40 6.22 -14.26
CA THR A 43 -1.82 5.18 -13.42
C THR A 43 -0.47 4.75 -13.96
N ARG A 44 0.56 4.78 -13.12
CA ARG A 44 1.94 4.42 -13.47
C ARG A 44 2.48 3.38 -12.50
N MET A 45 3.47 2.62 -12.94
CA MET A 45 4.20 1.71 -12.07
C MET A 45 5.42 2.42 -11.48
N ALA A 46 5.35 2.72 -10.18
CA ALA A 46 6.44 3.37 -9.47
C ALA A 46 7.36 2.35 -8.78
N ARG A 47 8.65 2.62 -8.82
CA ARG A 47 9.68 1.87 -8.10
C ARG A 47 10.00 2.54 -6.77
N ILE A 48 10.04 1.76 -5.69
CA ILE A 48 10.37 2.23 -4.35
C ILE A 48 11.88 2.10 -4.10
N PRO A 49 12.61 3.21 -3.90
CA PRO A 49 14.04 3.15 -3.55
C PRO A 49 14.26 2.38 -2.26
N GLY A 50 15.36 1.62 -2.18
CA GLY A 50 15.69 0.81 -1.00
C GLY A 50 15.82 1.64 0.28
N LYS A 51 16.24 2.91 0.17
CA LYS A 51 16.30 3.87 1.28
C LYS A 51 14.92 4.14 1.87
N MET A 52 13.89 4.28 1.04
CA MET A 52 12.52 4.49 1.49
C MET A 52 11.96 3.24 2.13
N ARG A 53 12.11 2.07 1.47
CA ARG A 53 11.60 0.80 2.00
C ARG A 53 12.01 0.51 3.45
N ARG A 54 13.23 0.89 3.84
CA ARG A 54 13.74 0.67 5.21
C ARG A 54 13.32 1.75 6.22
N ARG A 55 12.99 2.97 5.79
CA ARG A 55 12.78 4.13 6.69
C ARG A 55 11.37 4.69 6.68
N GLN A 56 10.70 4.65 5.53
CA GLN A 56 9.39 5.22 5.28
C GLN A 56 8.63 4.21 4.41
N TYR A 57 8.01 3.23 5.08
CA TYR A 57 7.21 2.23 4.40
C TYR A 57 5.98 2.90 3.77
N VAL A 58 5.76 2.65 2.48
CA VAL A 58 4.62 3.18 1.73
C VAL A 58 3.50 2.16 1.81
N ARG A 59 2.30 2.61 2.18
CA ARG A 59 1.07 1.83 2.17
C ARG A 59 0.15 2.32 1.05
N GLU A 60 -0.87 1.54 0.76
CA GLU A 60 -1.97 1.93 -0.12
C GLU A 60 -2.70 3.14 0.48
N GLY A 61 -3.10 4.08 -0.37
CA GLY A 61 -3.70 5.36 0.02
C GLY A 61 -2.72 6.44 0.52
N ASP A 62 -1.40 6.19 0.56
CA ASP A 62 -0.44 7.22 0.98
C ASP A 62 -0.19 8.27 -0.13
N LEU A 63 -0.09 9.55 0.26
CA LEU A 63 0.37 10.62 -0.62
C LEU A 63 1.89 10.58 -0.77
N ILE A 64 2.36 10.56 -2.01
CA ILE A 64 3.77 10.47 -2.36
C ILE A 64 4.16 11.48 -3.45
N ILE A 65 5.45 11.78 -3.54
CA ILE A 65 6.04 12.46 -4.69
C ILE A 65 6.64 11.41 -5.60
N VAL A 66 6.24 11.44 -6.87
CA VAL A 66 6.78 10.56 -7.91
C VAL A 66 7.56 11.38 -8.93
N TRP A 67 8.56 10.73 -9.49
CA TRP A 67 9.33 11.24 -10.61
C TRP A 67 9.15 10.29 -11.80
N PRO A 68 8.28 10.63 -12.76
CA PRO A 68 8.12 9.86 -13.99
C PRO A 68 9.37 9.91 -14.86
N TRP A 69 9.61 8.84 -15.62
CA TRP A 69 10.75 8.76 -16.53
C TRP A 69 10.42 9.48 -17.85
N ASP A 70 11.37 10.27 -18.36
CA ASP A 70 11.16 11.08 -19.58
C ASP A 70 10.92 10.23 -20.83
N PHE A 71 11.49 9.01 -20.88
CA PHE A 71 11.38 8.11 -22.01
C PHE A 71 10.27 7.05 -21.86
N GLN A 72 9.76 6.84 -20.65
CA GLN A 72 8.72 5.85 -20.37
C GLN A 72 7.77 6.36 -19.29
N ASP A 73 6.74 7.07 -19.74
CA ASP A 73 5.67 7.66 -18.90
C ASP A 73 4.95 6.58 -18.05
N ALA A 74 4.92 5.33 -18.50
CA ALA A 74 4.33 4.22 -17.74
C ALA A 74 5.09 3.87 -16.45
N LYS A 75 6.35 4.32 -16.31
CA LYS A 75 7.20 4.04 -15.14
C LYS A 75 7.59 5.32 -14.42
N ALA A 76 7.76 5.21 -13.11
CA ALA A 76 8.20 6.29 -12.26
C ALA A 76 9.09 5.77 -11.12
N ASP A 77 9.81 6.68 -10.46
CA ASP A 77 10.47 6.41 -9.18
C ASP A 77 9.80 7.21 -8.06
N VAL A 78 9.63 6.59 -6.88
CA VAL A 78 9.11 7.27 -5.69
C VAL A 78 10.23 8.08 -5.04
N LYS A 79 10.03 9.38 -4.84
CA LYS A 79 11.04 10.27 -4.25
C LYS A 79 10.82 10.51 -2.76
N HIS A 80 9.57 10.70 -2.35
CA HIS A 80 9.22 11.05 -0.98
C HIS A 80 7.82 10.58 -0.63
N ARG A 81 7.59 10.27 0.65
CA ARG A 81 6.27 9.96 1.23
C ARG A 81 5.89 11.08 2.19
N TYR A 82 4.67 11.58 2.08
CA TYR A 82 4.12 12.52 3.05
C TYR A 82 3.48 11.78 4.22
N ASN A 83 3.53 12.39 5.40
CA ASN A 83 2.74 11.91 6.53
C ASN A 83 1.27 12.32 6.37
N LYS A 84 0.34 11.63 7.04
CA LYS A 84 -1.10 11.93 6.98
C LYS A 84 -1.40 13.40 7.31
N THR A 85 -0.77 13.94 8.35
CA THR A 85 -0.91 15.37 8.73
C THR A 85 -0.39 16.31 7.64
N GLN A 86 0.68 15.94 6.94
CA GLN A 86 1.23 16.75 5.83
C GLN A 86 0.32 16.68 4.60
N ALA A 87 -0.23 15.51 4.28
CA ALA A 87 -1.20 15.33 3.20
C ALA A 87 -2.46 16.17 3.44
N LEU A 88 -3.02 16.10 4.66
CA LEU A 88 -4.17 16.91 5.07
C LEU A 88 -3.86 18.41 5.02
N TYR A 89 -2.66 18.83 5.41
CA TYR A 89 -2.24 20.22 5.31
C TYR A 89 -2.17 20.70 3.85
N LEU A 90 -1.70 19.86 2.93
CA LEU A 90 -1.62 20.17 1.51
C LEU A 90 -3.03 20.24 0.86
N SER A 91 -3.92 19.33 1.25
CA SER A 91 -5.33 19.31 0.87
C SER A 91 -6.05 20.58 1.31
N ARG A 92 -5.96 20.94 2.61
CA ARG A 92 -6.56 22.18 3.15
C ARG A 92 -6.06 23.47 2.48
N LYS A 93 -4.86 23.44 1.90
CA LYS A 93 -4.30 24.57 1.15
C LYS A 93 -4.73 24.64 -0.31
N GLY A 94 -5.42 23.62 -0.84
CA GLY A 94 -5.83 23.55 -2.23
C GLY A 94 -4.65 23.41 -3.21
N ILE A 95 -3.51 22.87 -2.76
CA ILE A 95 -2.33 22.66 -3.62
C ILE A 95 -2.44 21.32 -4.37
N LEU A 96 -3.16 20.36 -3.78
CA LEU A 96 -3.36 19.06 -4.40
C LEU A 96 -4.42 19.16 -5.50
N PRO A 97 -4.21 18.51 -6.66
CA PRO A 97 -5.25 18.36 -7.66
C PRO A 97 -6.38 17.46 -7.10
N GLU A 98 -7.61 17.71 -7.54
CA GLU A 98 -8.83 17.02 -7.07
C GLU A 98 -8.71 15.49 -7.12
N ILE A 99 -8.09 14.96 -8.19
CA ILE A 99 -7.89 13.51 -8.35
C ILE A 99 -6.99 12.87 -7.30
N VAL A 100 -6.12 13.65 -6.66
CA VAL A 100 -5.21 13.20 -5.60
C VAL A 100 -5.69 13.68 -4.23
N ASP A 101 -6.80 14.41 -4.14
CA ASP A 101 -7.33 14.94 -2.88
C ASP A 101 -8.36 14.01 -2.23
N ILE A 102 -7.91 12.81 -1.86
CA ILE A 102 -8.74 11.85 -1.11
C ILE A 102 -8.86 12.25 0.37
N PHE A 103 -7.96 13.13 0.84
CA PHE A 103 -7.88 13.52 2.26
C PHE A 103 -8.82 14.67 2.63
N GLY A 104 -9.25 15.47 1.66
CA GLY A 104 -10.12 16.63 1.85
C GLY A 104 -11.62 16.32 1.88
N MET A 105 -12.03 15.14 1.43
CA MET A 105 -13.45 14.84 1.15
C MET A 105 -14.09 13.81 2.10
N GLY A 106 -13.45 13.50 3.24
CA GLY A 106 -13.95 12.53 4.22
C GLY A 106 -14.66 13.10 5.45
N ALA A 107 -15.19 14.33 5.38
CA ALA A 107 -15.91 14.98 6.49
C ALA A 107 -17.20 15.71 6.08
N SER A 108 -17.83 15.32 4.97
CA SER A 108 -19.30 15.19 4.98
C SER A 108 -19.53 13.81 5.59
N ASP A 109 -19.66 13.66 6.91
CA ASP A 109 -20.86 14.06 7.65
C ASP A 109 -22.15 13.78 6.84
N GLU A 110 -22.19 12.60 6.21
CA GLU A 110 -23.43 11.93 5.83
C GLU A 110 -23.62 10.81 6.86
N GLY A 111 -23.97 11.25 8.08
CA GLY A 111 -24.27 10.43 9.25
C GLY A 111 -25.06 11.22 10.29
N SER A 112 -25.79 12.24 9.82
CA SER A 112 -26.65 13.10 10.61
C SER A 112 -28.13 12.84 10.29
N GLU A 113 -28.52 11.57 10.29
CA GLU A 113 -29.91 11.07 10.26
C GLU A 113 -29.77 9.65 10.85
N ASP A 114 -30.01 9.32 12.11
CA ASP A 114 -31.19 9.57 12.93
C ASP A 114 -30.80 9.67 14.42
N ASP A 115 -31.35 10.71 15.06
CA ASP A 115 -31.62 10.81 16.48
C ASP A 115 -32.44 9.59 16.99
N ASP A 116 -32.43 9.37 18.32
CA ASP A 116 -33.37 8.53 19.09
C ASP A 116 -33.07 7.04 19.37
N LEU A 117 -31.89 6.73 19.94
CA LEU A 117 -31.68 5.47 20.69
C LEU A 117 -31.14 5.69 22.12
N PHE A 118 -31.70 6.66 22.84
CA PHE A 118 -31.58 6.69 24.29
C PHE A 118 -32.81 7.34 24.93
N ALA A 119 -33.96 6.69 24.78
CA ALA A 119 -35.13 6.91 25.61
C ALA A 119 -35.47 5.60 26.33
N SER A 120 -34.92 5.50 27.54
CA SER A 120 -35.43 4.77 28.71
C SER A 120 -35.68 3.26 28.63
N PRO A 121 -34.96 2.47 29.47
CA PRO A 121 -35.28 1.08 29.77
C PRO A 121 -36.41 1.00 30.80
N ASP A 122 -37.59 0.54 30.39
CA ASP A 122 -38.55 -0.12 31.28
C ASP A 122 -39.51 -0.98 30.43
N GLU A 123 -39.53 -2.28 30.76
CA GLU A 123 -40.52 -3.32 30.50
C GLU A 123 -39.97 -4.62 29.87
N GLU A 124 -40.17 -5.65 30.68
CA GLU A 124 -39.67 -7.02 30.62
C GLU A 124 -40.57 -7.93 29.77
N GLU A 125 -39.97 -9.08 29.41
CA GLU A 125 -40.58 -10.42 29.33
C GLU A 125 -41.38 -10.87 28.08
N SER A 126 -40.73 -11.67 27.26
CA SER A 126 -41.04 -13.10 26.99
C SER A 126 -40.15 -13.54 25.81
N GLY A 127 -39.27 -14.54 25.87
CA GLY A 127 -39.41 -15.85 26.49
C GLY A 127 -39.88 -16.85 25.45
N GLN A 128 -38.97 -17.42 24.65
CA GLN A 128 -38.97 -18.83 24.20
C GLN A 128 -37.72 -19.14 23.33
N GLU A 129 -36.82 -19.98 23.83
CA GLU A 129 -36.09 -20.99 23.04
C GLU A 129 -36.58 -22.36 23.56
N PRO A 130 -36.17 -23.53 23.02
CA PRO A 130 -35.89 -23.98 21.65
C PRO A 130 -36.80 -25.19 21.28
N ASP A 131 -36.82 -25.68 20.04
CA ASP A 131 -37.03 -27.12 19.78
C ASP A 131 -36.51 -27.58 18.41
N ASP A 132 -35.77 -28.68 18.47
CA ASP A 132 -35.10 -29.46 17.43
C ASP A 132 -36.03 -30.07 16.36
N THR A 133 -35.48 -30.36 15.17
CA THR A 133 -35.54 -31.73 14.60
C THR A 133 -34.64 -31.89 13.38
N ALA A 134 -33.79 -32.90 13.43
CA ALA A 134 -33.01 -33.46 12.32
C ALA A 134 -33.88 -34.39 11.44
N ASP A 135 -33.65 -34.42 10.13
CA ASP A 135 -33.62 -35.63 9.25
C ASP A 135 -33.30 -35.20 7.79
N GLU A 136 -32.11 -35.44 7.24
CA GLU A 136 -31.66 -36.60 6.44
C GLU A 136 -31.96 -36.55 4.90
N ALA A 137 -30.87 -36.74 4.14
CA ALA A 137 -30.71 -37.52 2.90
C ALA A 137 -31.11 -36.99 1.49
N SER A 138 -30.05 -36.92 0.66
CA SER A 138 -29.92 -37.31 -0.77
C SER A 138 -30.66 -36.47 -1.84
N THR A 139 -30.05 -36.06 -2.96
CA THR A 139 -29.54 -36.93 -4.03
C THR A 139 -28.63 -36.17 -5.00
N GLU A 140 -27.68 -36.91 -5.58
CA GLU A 140 -26.71 -36.60 -6.63
C GLU A 140 -27.28 -36.13 -7.98
N VAL A 141 -26.56 -35.24 -8.70
CA VAL A 141 -26.25 -35.29 -10.16
C VAL A 141 -25.03 -34.37 -10.32
N GLY A 142 -23.80 -34.82 -10.62
CA GLY A 142 -23.41 -35.47 -11.87
C GLY A 142 -22.86 -34.42 -12.84
N GLY A 143 -21.55 -34.14 -12.78
CA GLY A 143 -20.86 -33.20 -13.65
C GLY A 143 -19.38 -33.58 -13.82
N GLU A 144 -19.14 -34.44 -14.79
CA GLU A 144 -17.90 -35.14 -15.14
C GLU A 144 -17.05 -34.32 -16.15
N THR A 145 -15.75 -34.16 -15.84
CA THR A 145 -14.56 -33.97 -16.74
C THR A 145 -14.56 -32.78 -17.73
N THR A 146 -13.45 -32.09 -18.02
CA THR A 146 -12.24 -32.60 -18.68
C THR A 146 -11.00 -31.70 -18.44
N SER A 147 -9.90 -32.36 -18.04
CA SER A 147 -8.57 -32.31 -18.68
C SER A 147 -7.68 -31.05 -18.68
N GLY A 148 -6.45 -31.27 -18.20
CA GLY A 148 -5.20 -30.60 -18.62
C GLY A 148 -4.75 -29.49 -17.67
N ASP A 149 -3.54 -29.44 -17.13
CA ASP A 149 -2.29 -30.11 -17.50
C ASP A 149 -1.34 -29.93 -16.30
N GLY A 150 -0.67 -31.01 -15.88
CA GLY A 150 0.33 -30.96 -14.81
C GLY A 150 1.64 -30.43 -15.37
N ASN A 151 2.29 -29.54 -14.62
CA ASN A 151 3.71 -29.26 -14.85
C ASN A 151 4.49 -29.59 -13.58
N GLU A 152 4.87 -30.86 -13.52
CA GLU A 152 6.03 -31.34 -12.78
C GLU A 152 7.22 -31.05 -13.70
N ASP A 153 8.05 -30.05 -13.37
CA ASP A 153 9.36 -29.93 -14.02
C ASP A 153 10.45 -29.99 -12.96
N GLU A 154 11.27 -31.00 -13.19
CA GLU A 154 12.36 -31.53 -12.41
C GLU A 154 13.58 -30.59 -12.42
N GLY A 155 14.52 -30.89 -11.54
CA GLY A 155 15.66 -30.05 -11.27
C GLY A 155 16.65 -29.90 -12.43
N VAL A 156 17.37 -28.79 -12.38
CA VAL A 156 18.74 -28.70 -12.88
C VAL A 156 19.62 -28.28 -11.72
N GLY A 157 20.31 -29.27 -11.16
CA GLY A 157 21.47 -29.09 -10.31
C GLY A 157 22.52 -28.32 -11.08
N ASN A 158 23.06 -27.28 -10.45
CA ASN A 158 24.18 -26.52 -10.99
C ASN A 158 25.45 -27.11 -10.36
N ASP A 159 25.83 -28.29 -10.85
CA ASP A 159 27.17 -28.85 -10.70
C ASP A 159 28.00 -28.33 -11.87
N ASP A 160 28.71 -27.23 -11.68
CA ASP A 160 29.79 -26.84 -12.58
C ASP A 160 30.88 -26.13 -11.76
N GLU A 161 32.01 -26.83 -11.71
CA GLU A 161 33.37 -26.32 -11.68
C GLU A 161 33.94 -25.80 -10.36
N ALA A 162 34.73 -26.70 -9.76
CA ALA A 162 35.84 -26.37 -8.88
C ALA A 162 36.75 -25.30 -9.51
N ALA A 163 36.97 -24.21 -8.78
CA ALA A 163 38.18 -23.41 -8.90
C ALA A 163 39.02 -23.71 -7.67
N ASP A 164 39.91 -24.70 -7.84
CA ASP A 164 41.19 -24.70 -7.14
C ASP A 164 42.00 -23.51 -7.70
N ASP A 165 42.17 -22.46 -6.90
CA ASP A 165 43.27 -21.50 -7.10
C ASP A 165 43.81 -21.15 -5.71
N ASP A 166 45.00 -21.69 -5.46
CA ASP A 166 45.96 -21.37 -4.42
C ASP A 166 46.09 -19.86 -4.16
N ASP A 167 46.21 -19.46 -2.88
CA ASP A 167 47.13 -18.42 -2.40
C ASP A 167 46.95 -18.25 -0.87
N ASP A 168 47.30 -19.29 -0.12
CA ASP A 168 47.75 -19.18 1.27
C ASP A 168 49.25 -18.85 1.23
N ASP A 169 49.64 -17.58 1.28
CA ASP A 169 50.97 -17.13 1.74
C ASP A 169 51.03 -15.59 1.74
N ASP A 170 50.67 -14.94 2.86
CA ASP A 170 51.18 -13.60 3.26
C ASP A 170 50.72 -13.22 4.69
N LEU A 171 50.88 -14.16 5.64
CA LEU A 171 50.56 -13.97 7.06
C LEU A 171 51.79 -13.58 7.92
N ASP A 172 52.86 -13.05 7.33
CA ASP A 172 54.15 -12.90 8.01
C ASP A 172 54.80 -11.49 7.99
N GLU A 173 54.03 -10.39 7.97
CA GLU A 173 54.62 -9.04 8.09
C GLU A 173 53.91 -8.04 9.05
N LEU A 174 53.08 -8.50 10.00
CA LEU A 174 52.44 -7.59 10.99
C LEU A 174 53.09 -7.59 12.40
N PHE A 175 54.05 -8.45 12.68
CA PHE A 175 54.80 -8.46 13.95
C PHE A 175 56.31 -8.15 13.78
N GLY A 176 56.66 -7.38 12.75
CA GLY A 176 57.96 -6.74 12.60
C GLY A 176 58.00 -5.35 13.24
#